data_AF-A0A846Q165-F1
#
_entry.id   AF-A0A846Q165-F1
#
_cell.length_a   1.000
_cell.length_b   1.000
_cell.length_c   1.000
_cell.angle_alpha   90.00
_cell.angle_beta   90.00
_cell.angle_gamma   90.00
#
_symmetry.space_group_name_H-M   'P 1'
#
loop_
_entity.id
_entity.type
_entity.pdbx_description
1 polymer ?
#
loop_
_entity_poly.entity_id
_entity_poly.type
_entity_poly.pdbx_seq_one_letter_code
_entity_poly.pdbx_strand_id
1 'polypeptide(L)'
;MTSHFTKKLTILAMIPLLTMFITPGIVAESFAIDMVTCKDGDVLVKKTHTGNHACLHESSAKKVEARGWGTIVQSNDNVTIEEAESIAGPGSLLTLARANVPATIPMHMGYYNGGEVHYIITDSSDQTHADVITEQQGWKVELAPLIANTPNEALSTTYFFTNGVEGVGIHGYQAQVFTSTPAQPEIYSALTSHVHVTWNDDATPRVLDSEEMIVAAEDAGEVTLSDLPVVLNMPQIVWPEGQMMVKEDKTLADDTPYGGGQVLDINTEEMTVTFVAHRGWGPDGRTIYYIVTDATPSGPAGMMGVVDAPTSASLIANSAAVDLFQFRNGIAGSGPLGFQPGIAAGAPGDANYSPMWRIFMIGWEDPENAAVLETKADIDAYQQAGLISVGLARPMDSDHIVNCPFIDPFQ
;
A
#
# COMPACT_ATOMS: atom_id res chain seq x y z
N MET A 1 -55.25 -65.85 -10.54
CA MET A 1 -54.11 -65.19 -11.22
C MET A 1 -53.95 -63.81 -10.60
N THR A 2 -52.69 -63.38 -10.39
CA THR A 2 -52.21 -62.11 -9.76
C THR A 2 -52.62 -61.91 -8.29
N SER A 3 -51.92 -62.48 -7.30
CA SER A 3 -50.63 -62.07 -6.69
C SER A 3 -50.67 -60.68 -6.04
N HIS A 4 -50.95 -60.48 -4.75
CA HIS A 4 -50.23 -60.77 -3.48
C HIS A 4 -49.22 -59.71 -3.00
N PHE A 5 -49.42 -59.31 -1.73
CA PHE A 5 -48.48 -58.79 -0.73
C PHE A 5 -48.09 -57.31 -0.71
N THR A 6 -48.87 -56.55 0.08
CA THR A 6 -48.45 -55.35 0.81
C THR A 6 -47.41 -55.74 1.88
N LYS A 7 -46.15 -55.39 1.67
CA LYS A 7 -45.09 -55.50 2.70
C LYS A 7 -44.92 -54.15 3.41
N LYS A 8 -45.23 -54.12 4.71
CA LYS A 8 -44.68 -53.15 5.66
C LYS A 8 -43.17 -53.37 5.72
N LEU A 9 -42.38 -52.35 5.40
CA LEU A 9 -40.94 -52.36 5.60
C LEU A 9 -40.64 -51.73 6.96
N THR A 10 -40.49 -52.58 7.97
CA THR A 10 -39.81 -52.26 9.21
C THR A 10 -38.31 -52.25 8.90
N ILE A 11 -37.67 -51.08 8.88
CA ILE A 11 -36.21 -51.00 8.76
C ILE A 11 -35.64 -51.29 10.15
N LEU A 12 -35.21 -52.54 10.31
CA LEU A 12 -34.33 -52.99 11.38
C LEU A 12 -32.94 -52.41 11.09
N ALA A 13 -32.47 -51.50 11.94
CA ALA A 13 -31.10 -51.00 11.89
C ALA A 13 -30.13 -52.15 12.18
N MET A 14 -29.58 -52.77 11.13
CA MET A 14 -28.33 -53.53 11.24
C MET A 14 -27.19 -52.51 11.23
N ILE A 15 -26.47 -52.46 12.34
CA ILE A 15 -25.18 -51.78 12.49
C ILE A 15 -24.14 -52.63 11.75
N PRO A 16 -23.51 -52.15 10.66
CA PRO A 16 -22.20 -52.64 10.28
C PRO A 16 -21.19 -51.88 11.15
N LEU A 17 -20.49 -52.62 12.01
CA LEU A 17 -19.33 -52.13 12.73
C LEU A 17 -18.20 -51.91 11.69
N LEU A 18 -18.22 -50.76 11.02
CA LEU A 18 -17.13 -50.30 10.17
C LEU A 18 -16.25 -49.41 11.05
N THR A 19 -15.10 -49.92 11.43
CA THR A 19 -13.99 -49.16 12.03
C THR A 19 -13.52 -48.13 11.01
N MET A 20 -14.14 -46.95 11.05
CA MET A 20 -13.65 -45.76 10.39
C MET A 20 -12.45 -45.26 11.19
N PHE A 21 -11.25 -45.43 10.63
CA PHE A 21 -10.13 -44.58 11.03
C PHE A 21 -10.51 -43.15 10.68
N ILE A 22 -10.80 -42.36 11.71
CA ILE A 22 -10.90 -40.91 11.61
C ILE A 22 -9.46 -40.44 11.40
N THR A 23 -9.06 -40.22 10.15
CA THR A 23 -7.96 -39.29 9.86
C THR A 23 -8.44 -37.90 10.27
N PRO A 24 -7.75 -37.18 11.17
CA PRO A 24 -8.06 -35.79 11.44
C PRO A 24 -7.90 -34.98 10.17
N GLY A 25 -8.84 -34.06 9.98
CA GLY A 25 -9.04 -33.30 8.78
C GLY A 25 -7.87 -32.43 8.36
N ILE A 26 -7.92 -32.07 7.09
CA ILE A 26 -7.27 -30.89 6.52
C ILE A 26 -7.69 -29.69 7.38
N VAL A 27 -6.78 -29.25 8.24
CA VAL A 27 -6.87 -27.96 8.93
C VAL A 27 -6.36 -26.94 7.93
N ALA A 28 -7.21 -25.97 7.59
CA ALA A 28 -6.79 -24.75 6.95
C ALA A 28 -5.73 -24.09 7.84
N GLU A 29 -4.52 -23.93 7.32
CA GLU A 29 -3.49 -23.13 7.98
C GLU A 29 -3.94 -21.67 7.91
N SER A 30 -4.66 -21.25 8.95
CA SER A 30 -4.81 -19.85 9.32
C SER A 30 -3.43 -19.27 9.56
N PHE A 31 -3.15 -18.09 9.01
CA PHE A 31 -1.92 -17.33 9.27
C PHE A 31 -1.74 -17.10 10.78
N ALA A 32 -0.93 -17.94 11.41
CA ALA A 32 -0.35 -17.63 12.70
C ALA A 32 0.82 -16.69 12.45
N ILE A 33 0.73 -15.45 12.94
CA ILE A 33 1.93 -14.71 13.33
C ILE A 33 2.68 -15.64 14.29
N ASP A 34 3.94 -15.97 13.99
CA ASP A 34 4.77 -16.81 14.85
C ASP A 34 4.78 -16.25 16.29
N MET A 35 3.93 -16.81 17.16
CA MET A 35 4.03 -16.59 18.59
C MET A 35 5.20 -17.43 19.09
N VAL A 36 6.36 -16.81 19.17
CA VAL A 36 7.55 -17.38 19.78
C VAL A 36 7.21 -17.84 21.20
N THR A 37 7.22 -19.15 21.43
CA THR A 37 6.96 -19.76 22.74
C THR A 37 8.29 -20.07 23.42
N CYS A 38 8.54 -19.43 24.56
CA CYS A 38 9.73 -19.69 25.38
C CYS A 38 9.57 -20.96 26.22
N LYS A 39 10.68 -21.56 26.66
CA LYS A 39 10.68 -22.74 27.54
C LYS A 39 10.17 -22.36 28.94
N ASP A 40 9.66 -23.35 29.69
CA ASP A 40 9.24 -23.15 31.08
C ASP A 40 10.37 -22.51 31.91
N GLY A 41 10.12 -21.31 32.46
CA GLY A 41 11.09 -20.52 33.22
C GLY A 41 11.70 -19.33 32.48
N ASP A 42 11.41 -19.19 31.18
CA ASP A 42 11.85 -18.06 30.35
C ASP A 42 10.66 -17.16 29.94
N VAL A 43 10.91 -15.86 29.84
CA VAL A 43 9.93 -14.84 29.42
C VAL A 43 10.33 -14.22 28.09
N LEU A 44 9.32 -13.97 27.23
CA LEU A 44 9.50 -13.32 25.94
C LEU A 44 9.70 -11.82 26.13
N VAL A 45 10.82 -11.29 25.63
CA VAL A 45 11.16 -9.87 25.67
C VAL A 45 11.20 -9.30 24.26
N LYS A 46 10.38 -8.27 24.02
CA LYS A 46 10.32 -7.52 22.75
C LYS A 46 11.32 -6.37 22.77
N LYS A 47 12.25 -6.34 21.83
CA LYS A 47 13.21 -5.24 21.69
C LYS A 47 12.50 -4.05 21.05
N THR A 48 12.34 -2.96 21.79
CA THR A 48 11.48 -1.80 21.47
C THR A 48 11.85 -1.03 20.19
N HIS A 49 12.97 -1.32 19.53
CA HIS A 49 13.43 -0.61 18.33
C HIS A 49 13.73 -1.49 17.11
N THR A 50 13.62 -2.80 17.22
CA THR A 50 13.94 -3.71 16.07
C THR A 50 12.84 -4.74 15.79
N GLY A 51 11.81 -4.83 16.65
CA GLY A 51 10.77 -5.86 16.51
C GLY A 51 11.24 -7.28 16.86
N ASN A 52 12.53 -7.49 17.12
CA ASN A 52 13.09 -8.78 17.48
C ASN A 52 12.63 -9.24 18.88
N HIS A 53 12.42 -10.55 19.00
CA HIS A 53 12.01 -11.22 20.23
C HIS A 53 13.16 -12.08 20.77
N ALA A 54 13.34 -12.11 22.09
CA ALA A 54 14.29 -13.00 22.75
C ALA A 54 13.66 -13.63 24.00
N CYS A 55 14.01 -14.88 24.31
CA CYS A 55 13.63 -15.54 25.56
C CYS A 55 14.71 -15.31 26.61
N LEU A 56 14.34 -14.73 27.76
CA LEU A 56 15.24 -14.53 28.90
C LEU A 56 14.72 -15.26 30.13
N HIS A 57 15.62 -15.91 30.87
CA HIS A 57 15.27 -16.56 32.14
C HIS A 57 14.71 -15.55 33.15
N GLU A 58 13.61 -15.90 33.84
CA GLU A 58 12.85 -15.00 34.73
C GLU A 58 13.71 -14.29 35.79
N SER A 59 14.80 -14.92 36.24
CA SER A 59 15.72 -14.36 37.23
C SER A 59 16.52 -13.14 36.74
N SER A 60 16.58 -12.91 35.42
CA SER A 60 17.38 -11.87 34.77
C SER A 60 16.54 -10.65 34.36
N ALA A 61 15.23 -10.70 34.59
CA ALA A 61 14.23 -9.71 34.18
C ALA A 61 13.85 -8.77 35.34
N LYS A 62 13.98 -7.44 35.19
CA LYS A 62 13.38 -6.47 36.13
C LYS A 62 11.97 -6.10 35.67
N LYS A 63 10.95 -6.51 36.43
CA LYS A 63 9.52 -6.20 36.17
C LYS A 63 9.24 -4.70 36.26
N VAL A 64 8.62 -4.12 35.22
CA VAL A 64 7.93 -2.83 35.33
C VAL A 64 6.55 -2.93 34.67
N GLU A 65 5.53 -2.74 35.50
CA GLU A 65 4.09 -2.53 35.24
C GLU A 65 3.33 -3.51 34.32
N ALA A 66 2.27 -4.12 34.85
CA ALA A 66 1.30 -4.88 34.09
C ALA A 66 0.17 -3.94 33.61
N ARG A 67 -0.04 -3.85 32.30
CA ARG A 67 -1.30 -3.34 31.73
C ARG A 67 -1.93 -4.46 30.92
N GLY A 68 -3.26 -4.48 30.83
CA GLY A 68 -4.11 -5.63 30.45
C GLY A 68 -3.88 -6.30 29.08
N TRP A 69 -2.77 -6.02 28.40
CA TRP A 69 -2.37 -6.60 27.12
C TRP A 69 -0.94 -7.21 27.15
N GLY A 70 -0.21 -7.18 28.28
CA GLY A 70 1.09 -7.88 28.43
C GLY A 70 2.13 -7.18 29.34
N THR A 71 3.23 -7.88 29.67
CA THR A 71 4.34 -7.38 30.52
C THR A 71 5.52 -6.89 29.67
N ILE A 72 6.10 -5.73 30.00
CA ILE A 72 7.34 -5.22 29.39
C ILE A 72 8.51 -5.41 30.37
N VAL A 73 9.66 -5.85 29.88
CA VAL A 73 10.89 -6.07 30.68
C VAL A 73 12.07 -5.35 30.02
N GLN A 74 12.89 -4.65 30.82
CA GLN A 74 14.20 -4.12 30.40
C GLN A 74 15.37 -4.93 31.01
N SER A 75 16.47 -5.02 30.26
CA SER A 75 17.75 -5.64 30.65
C SER A 75 18.59 -4.68 31.53
N ASN A 76 19.32 -5.21 32.51
CA ASN A 76 20.15 -4.41 33.45
C ASN A 76 21.64 -4.29 33.07
N ASP A 77 22.15 -5.00 32.05
CA ASP A 77 23.59 -4.99 31.78
C ASP A 77 23.93 -4.40 30.40
N ASN A 78 24.95 -3.55 30.39
CA ASN A 78 25.65 -3.10 29.20
C ASN A 78 26.29 -4.33 28.53
N VAL A 79 25.57 -4.95 27.59
CA VAL A 79 26.13 -6.01 26.76
C VAL A 79 27.10 -5.36 25.78
N THR A 80 28.39 -5.53 26.07
CA THR A 80 29.47 -5.32 25.11
C THR A 80 29.23 -6.19 23.89
N ILE A 81 29.16 -5.55 22.73
CA ILE A 81 28.99 -6.15 21.42
C ILE A 81 30.26 -6.97 21.13
N GLU A 82 30.20 -8.28 21.33
CA GLU A 82 30.94 -9.19 20.46
C GLU A 82 30.00 -9.53 19.29
N GLU A 83 30.53 -9.31 18.10
CA GLU A 83 29.94 -9.43 16.77
C GLU A 83 28.83 -10.48 16.70
N ALA A 84 27.58 -10.01 16.73
CA ALA A 84 26.46 -10.77 16.22
C ALA A 84 26.62 -10.77 14.69
N GLU A 85 27.25 -11.83 14.17
CA GLU A 85 27.19 -12.17 12.75
C GLU A 85 25.73 -12.08 12.31
N SER A 86 25.51 -11.31 11.24
CA SER A 86 24.25 -11.25 10.51
C SER A 86 23.72 -12.66 10.31
N ILE A 87 22.43 -12.87 10.60
CA ILE A 87 21.72 -14.06 10.11
C ILE A 87 21.50 -13.87 8.60
N ALA A 88 22.59 -13.89 7.84
CA ALA A 88 22.57 -14.27 6.45
C ALA A 88 22.47 -15.80 6.47
N GLY A 89 21.30 -16.33 6.13
CA GLY A 89 21.25 -17.69 5.61
C GLY A 89 22.18 -17.82 4.40
N PRO A 90 22.49 -19.03 3.93
CA PRO A 90 23.46 -19.27 2.84
C PRO A 90 22.99 -18.78 1.44
N GLY A 91 22.12 -17.78 1.35
CA GLY A 91 21.70 -17.12 0.12
C GLY A 91 22.67 -16.01 -0.29
N SER A 92 22.87 -15.85 -1.59
CA SER A 92 23.62 -14.72 -2.16
C SER A 92 22.96 -13.38 -1.82
N LEU A 93 23.77 -12.34 -1.54
CA LEU A 93 23.30 -10.95 -1.42
C LEU A 93 23.24 -10.31 -2.82
N LEU A 94 22.07 -9.78 -3.19
CA LEU A 94 21.90 -8.95 -4.38
C LEU A 94 22.02 -7.47 -4.00
N THR A 95 23.01 -6.80 -4.58
CA THR A 95 23.19 -5.35 -4.50
C THR A 95 22.82 -4.72 -5.83
N LEU A 96 22.00 -3.66 -5.78
CA LEU A 96 21.57 -2.94 -6.96
C LEU A 96 22.15 -1.53 -6.89
N ALA A 97 22.85 -1.12 -7.95
CA ALA A 97 23.22 0.28 -8.08
C ALA A 97 21.96 1.16 -8.00
N ARG A 98 22.00 2.17 -7.13
CA ARG A 98 20.87 3.08 -6.87
C ARG A 98 19.59 2.33 -6.50
N ALA A 99 19.70 1.38 -5.56
CA ALA A 99 18.57 0.63 -5.03
C ALA A 99 17.51 1.55 -4.42
N ASN A 100 17.96 2.56 -3.67
CA ASN A 100 17.14 3.59 -3.05
C ASN A 100 17.73 4.97 -3.37
N VAL A 101 16.90 5.88 -3.88
CA VAL A 101 17.32 7.26 -4.21
C VAL A 101 16.28 8.26 -3.73
N PRO A 102 16.67 9.50 -3.38
CA PRO A 102 15.69 10.54 -3.08
C PRO A 102 14.96 10.96 -4.38
N ALA A 103 13.67 11.24 -4.27
CA ALA A 103 12.88 11.85 -5.33
C ALA A 103 12.09 13.03 -4.79
N THR A 104 12.38 14.23 -5.25
CA THR A 104 11.72 15.47 -4.81
C THR A 104 10.60 15.84 -5.78
N ILE A 105 9.36 15.81 -5.29
CA ILE A 105 8.14 15.97 -6.07
C ILE A 105 7.47 17.29 -5.67
N PRO A 106 6.98 18.10 -6.64
CA PRO A 106 6.23 19.31 -6.32
C PRO A 106 4.89 18.97 -5.65
N MET A 107 4.56 19.71 -4.60
CA MET A 107 3.28 19.68 -3.93
C MET A 107 2.37 20.80 -4.45
N HIS A 108 1.07 20.56 -4.33
CA HIS A 108 0.00 21.52 -4.55
C HIS A 108 -0.69 21.83 -3.22
N MET A 109 -1.35 22.98 -3.13
CA MET A 109 -2.19 23.34 -1.99
C MET A 109 -3.67 23.23 -2.40
N GLY A 110 -4.49 22.67 -1.52
CA GLY A 110 -5.95 22.60 -1.59
C GLY A 110 -6.58 22.81 -0.22
N TYR A 111 -7.90 22.65 -0.14
CA TYR A 111 -8.67 22.82 1.08
C TYR A 111 -9.45 21.57 1.47
N TYR A 112 -9.59 21.36 2.78
CA TYR A 112 -10.57 20.47 3.39
C TYR A 112 -11.18 21.17 4.60
N ASN A 113 -12.48 21.44 4.55
CA ASN A 113 -13.22 22.11 5.64
C ASN A 113 -12.55 23.40 6.15
N GLY A 114 -12.05 24.22 5.22
CA GLY A 114 -11.32 25.47 5.51
C GLY A 114 -9.88 25.30 5.99
N GLY A 115 -9.41 24.07 6.21
CA GLY A 115 -8.01 23.75 6.49
C GLY A 115 -7.22 23.46 5.22
N GLU A 116 -5.92 23.74 5.24
CA GLU A 116 -5.04 23.47 4.10
C GLU A 116 -4.70 21.98 3.98
N VAL A 117 -4.67 21.50 2.75
CA VAL A 117 -4.21 20.17 2.36
C VAL A 117 -3.07 20.36 1.35
N HIS A 118 -1.93 19.71 1.58
CA HIS A 118 -0.84 19.64 0.63
C HIS A 118 -0.81 18.24 0.02
N TYR A 119 -0.77 18.13 -1.30
CA TYR A 119 -0.88 16.85 -2.01
C TYR A 119 0.02 16.83 -3.24
N ILE A 120 0.27 15.64 -3.79
CA ILE A 120 0.99 15.44 -5.06
C ILE A 120 0.06 14.88 -6.12
N ILE A 121 0.41 15.02 -7.40
CA ILE A 121 -0.30 14.39 -8.52
C ILE A 121 0.69 13.53 -9.28
N THR A 122 0.48 12.22 -9.29
CA THR A 122 1.46 11.27 -9.87
C THR A 122 0.96 10.61 -11.15
N ASP A 123 -0.34 10.33 -11.24
CA ASP A 123 -0.92 9.58 -12.37
C ASP A 123 -2.27 10.16 -12.79
N SER A 124 -2.60 10.01 -14.07
CA SER A 124 -3.91 10.33 -14.62
C SER A 124 -4.43 9.19 -15.48
N SER A 125 -5.74 8.96 -15.44
CA SER A 125 -6.41 8.02 -16.34
C SER A 125 -6.50 8.52 -17.79
N ASP A 126 -6.24 9.81 -18.03
CA ASP A 126 -6.38 10.46 -19.33
C ASP A 126 -5.08 11.15 -19.76
N GLN A 127 -4.68 10.94 -21.02
CA GLN A 127 -3.42 11.46 -21.55
C GLN A 127 -3.40 12.99 -21.60
N THR A 128 -4.53 13.62 -21.96
CA THR A 128 -4.59 15.08 -22.09
C THR A 128 -4.37 15.74 -20.74
N HIS A 129 -5.00 15.21 -19.69
CA HIS A 129 -4.83 15.73 -18.34
C HIS A 129 -3.43 15.44 -17.79
N ALA A 130 -2.88 14.25 -18.03
CA ALA A 130 -1.50 13.94 -17.68
C ALA A 130 -0.52 14.97 -18.26
N ASP A 131 -0.66 15.30 -19.55
CA ASP A 131 0.26 16.22 -20.24
C ASP A 131 0.11 17.66 -19.76
N VAL A 132 -1.13 18.16 -19.59
CA VAL A 132 -1.38 19.52 -19.11
C VAL A 132 -0.83 19.71 -17.70
N ILE A 133 -1.10 18.77 -16.79
CA ILE A 133 -0.61 18.87 -15.41
C ILE A 133 0.92 18.74 -15.39
N THR A 134 1.50 17.84 -16.19
CA THR A 134 2.96 17.72 -16.33
C THR A 134 3.61 19.05 -16.70
N GLU A 135 3.07 19.74 -17.71
CA GLU A 135 3.61 21.04 -18.14
C GLU A 135 3.48 22.10 -17.05
N GLN A 136 2.37 22.11 -16.31
CA GLN A 136 2.10 23.10 -15.26
C GLN A 136 2.98 22.91 -14.01
N GLN A 137 3.12 21.68 -13.52
CA GLN A 137 3.86 21.39 -12.28
C GLN A 137 5.36 21.17 -12.52
N GLY A 138 5.80 21.05 -13.77
CA GLY A 138 7.21 20.80 -14.12
C GLY A 138 7.71 19.42 -13.67
N TRP A 139 6.79 18.48 -13.43
CA TRP A 139 7.06 17.11 -12.99
C TRP A 139 6.07 16.17 -13.68
N LYS A 140 6.57 15.04 -14.17
CA LYS A 140 5.80 14.09 -14.98
C LYS A 140 4.65 13.48 -14.18
N VAL A 141 3.45 13.64 -14.72
CA VAL A 141 2.27 12.83 -14.40
C VAL A 141 2.23 11.68 -15.41
N GLU A 142 2.22 10.45 -14.89
CA GLU A 142 2.17 9.25 -15.72
C GLU A 142 0.75 8.96 -16.22
N LEU A 143 0.64 8.44 -17.45
CA LEU A 143 -0.63 7.93 -17.95
C LEU A 143 -0.88 6.54 -17.37
N ALA A 144 -1.94 6.38 -16.58
CA ALA A 144 -2.40 5.12 -15.98
C ALA A 144 -3.85 4.83 -16.42
N PRO A 145 -4.10 4.30 -17.64
CA PRO A 145 -5.44 4.22 -18.20
C PRO A 145 -6.42 3.40 -17.35
N LEU A 146 -5.90 2.41 -16.61
CA LEU A 146 -6.73 1.46 -15.86
C LEU A 146 -7.42 2.09 -14.66
N ILE A 147 -6.91 3.20 -14.09
CA ILE A 147 -7.56 3.87 -12.95
C ILE A 147 -8.88 4.55 -13.36
N ALA A 148 -9.19 4.67 -14.66
CA ALA A 148 -10.54 5.04 -15.12
C ALA A 148 -11.62 4.02 -14.69
N ASN A 149 -11.22 2.77 -14.41
CA ASN A 149 -12.13 1.69 -14.00
C ASN A 149 -12.34 1.60 -12.49
N THR A 150 -11.79 2.56 -11.73
CA THR A 150 -11.87 2.59 -10.27
C THR A 150 -13.34 2.66 -9.83
N PRO A 151 -13.79 1.78 -8.92
CA PRO A 151 -15.15 1.80 -8.41
C PRO A 151 -15.34 3.00 -7.47
N ASN A 152 -16.59 3.49 -7.35
CA ASN A 152 -16.89 4.68 -6.54
C ASN A 152 -16.47 4.52 -5.07
N GLU A 153 -16.52 3.30 -4.53
CA GLU A 153 -16.11 2.98 -3.16
C GLU A 153 -14.61 3.18 -2.90
N ALA A 154 -13.80 3.24 -3.97
CA ALA A 154 -12.37 3.53 -3.93
C ALA A 154 -12.04 4.92 -4.49
N LEU A 155 -13.03 5.81 -4.62
CA LEU A 155 -12.84 7.18 -5.08
C LEU A 155 -13.22 8.17 -3.97
N SER A 156 -12.35 9.13 -3.72
CA SER A 156 -12.74 10.40 -3.09
C SER A 156 -13.15 11.40 -4.16
N THR A 157 -13.95 12.39 -3.81
CA THR A 157 -14.31 13.48 -4.74
C THR A 157 -13.40 14.67 -4.50
N THR A 158 -12.98 15.34 -5.57
CA THR A 158 -12.26 16.61 -5.50
C THR A 158 -12.89 17.64 -6.43
N TYR A 159 -13.13 18.84 -5.90
CA TYR A 159 -13.72 19.95 -6.64
C TYR A 159 -12.65 20.85 -7.25
N PHE A 160 -12.82 21.19 -8.52
CA PHE A 160 -11.88 21.96 -9.33
C PHE A 160 -12.56 23.21 -9.86
N PHE A 161 -12.02 24.39 -9.57
CA PHE A 161 -12.59 25.65 -10.03
C PHE A 161 -12.13 25.98 -11.45
N THR A 162 -13.08 26.25 -12.34
CA THR A 162 -12.81 26.56 -13.77
C THR A 162 -12.89 28.06 -14.08
N ASN A 163 -13.40 28.86 -13.14
CA ASN A 163 -13.45 30.32 -13.20
C ASN A 163 -13.57 30.91 -11.77
N GLY A 164 -13.73 32.22 -11.68
CA GLY A 164 -14.00 32.92 -10.43
C GLY A 164 -12.75 33.53 -9.80
N VAL A 165 -12.49 33.19 -8.53
CA VAL A 165 -11.34 33.73 -7.79
C VAL A 165 -10.04 33.18 -8.40
N GLU A 166 -9.16 34.06 -8.89
CA GLU A 166 -7.82 33.68 -9.36
C GLU A 166 -7.00 33.07 -8.22
N GLY A 167 -6.20 32.04 -8.51
CA GLY A 167 -5.48 31.32 -7.47
C GLY A 167 -4.49 30.28 -8.00
N VAL A 168 -4.10 29.36 -7.12
CA VAL A 168 -3.08 28.34 -7.38
C VAL A 168 -3.65 26.99 -7.83
N GLY A 169 -4.96 26.90 -8.05
CA GLY A 169 -5.59 25.69 -8.53
C GLY A 169 -5.14 25.35 -9.96
N ILE A 170 -5.26 24.07 -10.33
CA ILE A 170 -4.84 23.49 -11.62
C ILE A 170 -5.33 24.26 -12.86
N HIS A 171 -6.51 24.90 -12.80
CA HIS A 171 -7.04 25.73 -13.90
C HIS A 171 -6.72 27.23 -13.77
N GLY A 172 -5.85 27.64 -12.84
CA GLY A 172 -5.47 29.04 -12.57
C GLY A 172 -6.44 29.82 -11.67
N TYR A 173 -7.44 29.14 -11.10
CA TYR A 173 -8.42 29.71 -10.18
C TYR A 173 -8.17 29.18 -8.76
N GLN A 174 -9.18 29.25 -7.90
CA GLN A 174 -9.10 28.77 -6.54
C GLN A 174 -8.57 27.33 -6.47
N ALA A 175 -7.76 27.07 -5.45
CA ALA A 175 -7.27 25.76 -5.07
C ALA A 175 -8.41 24.73 -4.91
N GLN A 176 -8.07 23.47 -5.15
CA GLN A 176 -8.97 22.32 -5.10
C GLN A 176 -9.60 22.16 -3.71
N VAL A 177 -10.82 21.61 -3.65
CA VAL A 177 -11.47 21.24 -2.38
C VAL A 177 -11.68 19.73 -2.33
N PHE A 178 -11.16 19.11 -1.28
CA PHE A 178 -11.27 17.68 -1.02
C PHE A 178 -12.49 17.38 -0.14
N THR A 179 -13.07 16.20 -0.30
CA THR A 179 -14.19 15.72 0.53
C THR A 179 -13.75 14.84 1.71
N SER A 180 -12.47 14.48 1.77
CA SER A 180 -11.90 13.62 2.81
C SER A 180 -10.40 13.90 2.98
N THR A 181 -9.86 13.45 4.11
CA THR A 181 -8.42 13.40 4.38
C THR A 181 -8.04 12.02 4.91
N PRO A 182 -6.76 11.66 4.97
CA PRO A 182 -6.29 10.45 5.63
C PRO A 182 -6.77 10.27 7.08
N ALA A 183 -7.22 11.33 7.77
CA ALA A 183 -7.82 11.20 9.10
C ALA A 183 -9.23 10.57 9.08
N GLN A 184 -9.85 10.41 7.91
CA GLN A 184 -11.11 9.69 7.69
C GLN A 184 -10.86 8.44 6.79
N PRO A 185 -10.11 7.43 7.27
CA PRO A 185 -9.60 6.34 6.44
C PRO A 185 -10.72 5.51 5.76
N GLU A 186 -11.88 5.40 6.39
CA GLU A 186 -13.02 4.63 5.86
C GLU A 186 -13.63 5.24 4.58
N ILE A 187 -13.36 6.51 4.29
CA ILE A 187 -13.87 7.23 3.10
C ILE A 187 -12.76 7.88 2.27
N TYR A 188 -11.55 7.98 2.81
CA TYR A 188 -10.40 8.54 2.10
C TYR A 188 -9.94 7.61 0.99
N SER A 189 -9.62 8.20 -0.16
CA SER A 189 -8.87 7.56 -1.23
C SER A 189 -7.94 8.59 -1.87
N ALA A 190 -6.73 8.15 -2.21
CA ALA A 190 -5.83 8.93 -3.04
C ALA A 190 -6.28 8.97 -4.50
N LEU A 191 -7.08 8.00 -4.96
CA LEU A 191 -7.71 8.06 -6.27
C LEU A 191 -8.95 8.96 -6.19
N THR A 192 -8.97 9.99 -7.02
CA THR A 192 -10.01 11.01 -6.97
C THR A 192 -10.85 11.04 -8.25
N SER A 193 -12.16 11.15 -8.07
CA SER A 193 -13.08 11.66 -9.08
C SER A 193 -13.13 13.18 -9.01
N HIS A 194 -13.55 13.82 -10.10
CA HIS A 194 -13.44 15.27 -10.25
C HIS A 194 -14.76 15.91 -10.62
N VAL A 195 -15.07 16.99 -9.93
CA VAL A 195 -16.22 17.85 -10.22
C VAL A 195 -15.74 19.25 -10.51
N HIS A 196 -16.02 19.75 -11.70
CA HIS A 196 -15.77 21.14 -12.05
C HIS A 196 -16.82 22.05 -11.42
N VAL A 197 -16.34 23.06 -10.69
CA VAL A 197 -17.13 24.15 -10.11
C VAL A 197 -16.97 25.38 -10.99
N THR A 198 -18.07 25.84 -11.58
CA THR A 198 -18.09 27.02 -12.45
C THR A 198 -19.06 28.06 -11.89
N TRP A 199 -18.58 29.24 -11.52
CA TRP A 199 -19.39 30.40 -11.19
C TRP A 199 -20.27 30.83 -12.37
N ASN A 200 -21.55 31.06 -12.11
CA ASN A 200 -22.51 31.56 -13.08
C ASN A 200 -22.32 33.08 -13.30
N ASP A 201 -22.65 33.59 -14.50
CA ASP A 201 -22.34 34.97 -14.93
C ASP A 201 -22.87 36.08 -13.99
N ASP A 202 -24.01 35.86 -13.34
CA ASP A 202 -24.64 36.83 -12.43
C ASP A 202 -24.20 36.68 -10.96
N ALA A 203 -23.37 35.68 -10.65
CA ALA A 203 -22.87 35.42 -9.31
C ALA A 203 -21.61 36.25 -9.01
N THR A 204 -21.36 36.52 -7.72
CA THR A 204 -20.11 37.15 -7.27
C THR A 204 -19.18 36.09 -6.71
N PRO A 205 -18.05 35.77 -7.38
CA PRO A 205 -17.12 34.77 -6.90
C PRO A 205 -16.55 35.11 -5.51
N ARG A 206 -16.45 34.08 -4.68
CA ARG A 206 -15.79 34.10 -3.37
C ARG A 206 -15.04 32.80 -3.17
N VAL A 207 -14.19 32.73 -2.14
CA VAL A 207 -13.55 31.47 -1.78
C VAL A 207 -14.61 30.50 -1.23
N LEU A 208 -14.63 29.27 -1.75
CA LEU A 208 -15.40 28.13 -1.24
C LEU A 208 -14.42 27.03 -0.84
N ASP A 209 -14.03 26.95 0.44
CA ASP A 209 -12.94 26.10 0.94
C ASP A 209 -13.44 24.79 1.61
N SER A 210 -14.70 24.45 1.38
CA SER A 210 -15.34 23.25 1.91
C SER A 210 -16.43 22.75 0.95
N GLU A 211 -16.68 21.44 0.97
CA GLU A 211 -17.77 20.85 0.20
C GLU A 211 -19.11 21.45 0.60
N GLU A 212 -19.34 21.72 1.90
CA GLU A 212 -20.55 22.37 2.40
C GLU A 212 -20.80 23.72 1.72
N MET A 213 -19.74 24.54 1.56
CA MET A 213 -19.85 25.83 0.88
C MET A 213 -20.11 25.70 -0.63
N ILE A 214 -19.55 24.68 -1.27
CA ILE A 214 -19.78 24.41 -2.70
C ILE A 214 -21.22 23.97 -2.94
N VAL A 215 -21.73 23.01 -2.16
CA VAL A 215 -23.12 22.55 -2.24
C VAL A 215 -24.09 23.71 -1.93
N ALA A 216 -23.80 24.52 -0.92
CA ALA A 216 -24.63 25.69 -0.62
C ALA A 216 -24.63 26.73 -1.77
N ALA A 217 -23.50 26.91 -2.46
CA ALA A 217 -23.41 27.79 -3.62
C ALA A 217 -24.17 27.21 -4.84
N GLU A 218 -24.15 25.88 -5.03
CA GLU A 218 -24.93 25.21 -6.06
C GLU A 218 -26.44 25.34 -5.79
N ASP A 219 -26.87 25.06 -4.55
CA ASP A 219 -28.28 25.19 -4.12
C ASP A 219 -28.81 26.63 -4.27
N ALA A 220 -27.92 27.63 -4.10
CA ALA A 220 -28.22 29.04 -4.32
C ALA A 220 -28.22 29.45 -5.81
N GLY A 221 -27.83 28.55 -6.72
CA GLY A 221 -27.71 28.82 -8.15
C GLY A 221 -26.52 29.71 -8.51
N GLU A 222 -25.52 29.81 -7.65
CA GLU A 222 -24.34 30.67 -7.85
C GLU A 222 -23.25 29.96 -8.66
N VAL A 223 -23.16 28.64 -8.53
CA VAL A 223 -22.24 27.79 -9.30
C VAL A 223 -23.00 26.67 -10.01
N THR A 224 -22.40 26.17 -11.07
CA THR A 224 -22.80 24.93 -11.76
C THR A 224 -21.73 23.87 -11.52
N LEU A 225 -22.16 22.68 -11.11
CA LEU A 225 -21.30 21.50 -10.96
C LEU A 225 -21.36 20.63 -12.22
N SER A 226 -20.21 20.14 -12.67
CA SER A 226 -20.12 19.23 -13.81
C SER A 226 -19.07 18.16 -13.58
N ASP A 227 -19.45 16.90 -13.73
CA ASP A 227 -18.53 15.78 -13.58
C ASP A 227 -17.48 15.78 -14.70
N LEU A 228 -16.24 15.53 -14.31
CA LEU A 228 -15.13 15.26 -15.22
C LEU A 228 -14.79 13.76 -15.15
N PRO A 229 -14.98 12.99 -16.24
CA PRO A 229 -14.75 11.53 -16.24
C PRO A 229 -13.25 11.20 -16.36
N VAL A 230 -12.45 11.73 -15.43
CA VAL A 230 -11.01 11.51 -15.30
C VAL A 230 -10.74 11.16 -13.85
N VAL A 231 -9.94 10.12 -13.64
CA VAL A 231 -9.43 9.76 -12.32
C VAL A 231 -7.96 10.18 -12.24
N LEU A 232 -7.59 10.81 -11.14
CA LEU A 232 -6.22 11.20 -10.84
C LEU A 232 -5.78 10.46 -9.58
N ASN A 233 -4.50 10.14 -9.50
CA ASN A 233 -3.88 9.74 -8.24
C ASN A 233 -3.35 11.00 -7.55
N MET A 234 -4.01 11.41 -6.47
CA MET A 234 -3.75 12.61 -5.69
C MET A 234 -3.46 12.32 -4.20
N PRO A 235 -2.36 11.61 -3.85
CA PRO A 235 -2.01 11.35 -2.47
C PRO A 235 -1.81 12.64 -1.65
N GLN A 236 -2.39 12.68 -0.45
CA GLN A 236 -2.25 13.81 0.48
C GLN A 236 -0.99 13.63 1.35
N ILE A 237 -0.18 14.68 1.44
CA ILE A 237 1.11 14.71 2.16
C ILE A 237 0.94 15.36 3.53
N VAL A 238 0.24 16.49 3.58
CA VAL A 238 -0.11 17.24 4.80
C VAL A 238 -1.59 17.55 4.75
N TRP A 239 -2.29 17.39 5.86
CA TRP A 239 -3.71 17.68 6.01
C TRP A 239 -3.96 18.30 7.40
N PRO A 240 -5.13 18.90 7.67
CA PRO A 240 -5.34 19.64 8.92
C PRO A 240 -5.05 18.83 10.20
N GLU A 241 -5.31 17.53 10.16
CA GLU A 241 -5.14 16.61 11.27
C GLU A 241 -3.75 15.97 11.35
N GLY A 242 -2.89 16.13 10.35
CA GLY A 242 -1.58 15.46 10.34
C GLY A 242 -0.80 15.54 9.02
N GLN A 243 0.16 14.65 8.89
CA GLN A 243 0.98 14.52 7.69
C GLN A 243 1.50 13.09 7.57
N MET A 244 2.02 12.75 6.40
CA MET A 244 2.77 11.51 6.20
C MET A 244 3.96 11.41 7.15
N MET A 245 4.31 10.17 7.52
CA MET A 245 5.44 9.91 8.40
C MET A 245 6.76 10.23 7.68
N VAL A 246 7.49 11.21 8.23
CA VAL A 246 8.87 11.49 7.82
C VAL A 246 9.80 10.50 8.50
N LYS A 247 10.62 9.81 7.70
CA LYS A 247 11.61 8.83 8.12
C LYS A 247 12.66 9.48 9.02
N GLU A 248 12.91 8.89 10.18
CA GLU A 248 13.90 9.40 11.14
C GLU A 248 15.33 9.24 10.60
N ASP A 249 15.68 8.04 10.11
CA ASP A 249 16.95 7.79 9.44
C ASP A 249 16.83 8.04 7.94
N LYS A 250 17.40 9.15 7.49
CA LYS A 250 17.38 9.59 6.09
C LYS A 250 18.53 8.98 5.27
N THR A 251 19.33 8.08 5.83
CA THR A 251 20.44 7.44 5.14
C THR A 251 19.92 6.40 4.14
N LEU A 252 20.25 6.60 2.87
CA LEU A 252 19.89 5.65 1.81
C LEU A 252 21.09 4.79 1.42
N ALA A 253 20.92 3.48 1.52
CA ALA A 253 21.83 2.41 1.17
C ALA A 253 21.03 1.22 0.61
N ASP A 254 21.72 0.19 0.12
CA ASP A 254 21.08 -1.01 -0.44
C ASP A 254 20.29 -1.80 0.63
N ASP A 255 20.71 -1.72 1.89
CA ASP A 255 20.09 -2.36 3.05
C ASP A 255 19.19 -1.41 3.86
N THR A 256 18.84 -0.23 3.31
CA THR A 256 17.91 0.70 3.97
C THR A 256 16.62 -0.03 4.33
N PRO A 257 16.23 -0.03 5.62
CA PRO A 257 14.99 -0.67 6.04
C PRO A 257 13.80 -0.08 5.30
N TYR A 258 12.99 -0.96 4.71
CA TYR A 258 11.79 -0.56 3.98
C TYR A 258 10.75 0.10 4.89
N GLY A 259 10.71 -0.24 6.19
CA GLY A 259 9.77 0.33 7.15
C GLY A 259 10.18 1.67 7.76
N GLY A 260 9.28 2.24 8.56
CA GLY A 260 9.55 3.45 9.36
C GLY A 260 9.43 4.77 8.60
N GLY A 261 8.64 4.81 7.53
CA GLY A 261 8.37 6.01 6.73
C GLY A 261 9.01 5.96 5.34
N GLN A 262 8.29 6.53 4.38
CA GLN A 262 8.70 6.62 2.96
C GLN A 262 9.07 8.04 2.53
N VAL A 263 8.84 9.03 3.40
CA VAL A 263 9.14 10.43 3.15
C VAL A 263 10.43 10.81 3.86
N LEU A 264 11.37 11.42 3.16
CA LEU A 264 12.62 11.96 3.71
C LEU A 264 12.45 13.39 4.18
N ASP A 265 11.64 14.20 3.50
CA ASP A 265 11.47 15.61 3.84
C ASP A 265 10.15 16.18 3.29
N ILE A 266 9.55 17.12 4.01
CA ILE A 266 8.38 17.88 3.58
C ILE A 266 8.70 19.36 3.77
N ASN A 267 8.70 20.12 2.69
CA ASN A 267 8.94 21.56 2.69
C ASN A 267 7.69 22.29 2.18
N THR A 268 6.90 22.84 3.10
CA THR A 268 5.69 23.62 2.77
C THR A 268 5.97 25.05 2.34
N GLU A 269 7.20 25.55 2.51
CA GLU A 269 7.61 26.86 1.98
C GLU A 269 7.98 26.76 0.49
N GLU A 270 8.75 25.72 0.13
CA GLU A 270 9.15 25.43 -1.25
C GLU A 270 8.09 24.61 -2.01
N MET A 271 7.05 24.14 -1.33
CA MET A 271 6.01 23.28 -1.87
C MET A 271 6.58 22.01 -2.51
N THR A 272 7.44 21.29 -1.78
CA THR A 272 8.02 20.02 -2.24
C THR A 272 8.00 18.94 -1.17
N VAL A 273 7.90 17.69 -1.58
CA VAL A 273 8.08 16.51 -0.73
C VAL A 273 9.16 15.62 -1.33
N THR A 274 10.08 15.14 -0.50
CA THR A 274 11.12 14.20 -0.93
C THR A 274 10.80 12.81 -0.43
N PHE A 275 10.55 11.87 -1.34
CA PHE A 275 10.32 10.46 -1.05
C PHE A 275 11.59 9.62 -1.19
N VAL A 276 11.59 8.43 -0.57
CA VAL A 276 12.47 7.33 -0.97
C VAL A 276 11.86 6.67 -2.21
N ALA A 277 12.58 6.73 -3.32
CA ALA A 277 12.25 6.00 -4.54
C ALA A 277 13.01 4.68 -4.56
N HIS A 278 12.26 3.58 -4.59
CA HIS A 278 12.76 2.21 -4.56
C HIS A 278 12.91 1.67 -5.97
N ARG A 279 14.02 1.01 -6.26
CA ARG A 279 14.27 0.35 -7.53
C ARG A 279 13.58 -1.01 -7.59
N GLY A 280 12.95 -1.30 -8.72
CA GLY A 280 12.40 -2.62 -9.04
C GLY A 280 12.56 -2.99 -10.51
N TRP A 281 11.88 -4.04 -10.94
CA TRP A 281 11.80 -4.46 -12.34
C TRP A 281 10.38 -4.27 -12.89
N GLY A 282 10.29 -3.72 -14.10
CA GLY A 282 9.10 -3.79 -14.93
C GLY A 282 8.89 -5.20 -15.51
N PRO A 283 7.79 -5.43 -16.23
CA PRO A 283 7.40 -6.78 -16.68
C PRO A 283 8.40 -7.46 -17.62
N ASP A 284 9.21 -6.67 -18.32
CA ASP A 284 10.23 -7.08 -19.28
C ASP A 284 11.67 -6.89 -18.79
N GLY A 285 11.87 -6.65 -17.49
CA GLY A 285 13.19 -6.45 -16.89
C GLY A 285 13.72 -5.03 -16.98
N ARG A 286 12.98 -4.08 -17.57
CA ARG A 286 13.35 -2.66 -17.51
C ARG A 286 13.42 -2.20 -16.06
N THR A 287 14.35 -1.30 -15.75
CA THR A 287 14.42 -0.70 -14.42
C THR A 287 13.26 0.29 -14.24
N ILE A 288 12.61 0.20 -13.08
CA ILE A 288 11.58 1.13 -12.62
C ILE A 288 11.99 1.72 -11.27
N TYR A 289 11.45 2.90 -10.96
CA TYR A 289 11.48 3.49 -9.63
C TYR A 289 10.06 3.77 -9.17
N TYR A 290 9.78 3.51 -7.90
CA TYR A 290 8.47 3.73 -7.31
C TYR A 290 8.57 4.33 -5.92
N ILE A 291 7.58 5.13 -5.56
CA ILE A 291 7.35 5.59 -4.19
C ILE A 291 6.17 4.81 -3.60
N VAL A 292 5.89 4.96 -2.31
CA VAL A 292 4.71 4.36 -1.68
C VAL A 292 3.99 5.44 -0.87
N THR A 293 2.69 5.63 -1.13
CA THR A 293 1.93 6.76 -0.57
C THR A 293 0.88 6.32 0.43
N ASP A 294 0.20 5.22 0.14
CA ASP A 294 -0.84 4.63 0.98
C ASP A 294 -0.97 3.13 0.70
N ALA A 295 -1.57 2.41 1.65
CA ALA A 295 -1.80 0.98 1.53
C ALA A 295 -3.00 0.54 2.36
N THR A 296 -3.45 -0.69 2.10
CA THR A 296 -4.39 -1.43 2.95
C THR A 296 -3.92 -2.88 3.05
N PRO A 297 -4.10 -3.58 4.17
CA PRO A 297 -4.70 -3.11 5.43
C PRO A 297 -3.73 -2.25 6.26
N SER A 298 -4.25 -1.72 7.38
CA SER A 298 -3.52 -0.86 8.31
C SER A 298 -2.20 -1.44 8.83
N GLY A 299 -2.08 -2.77 8.92
CA GLY A 299 -0.86 -3.46 9.34
C GLY A 299 0.35 -3.14 8.43
N PRO A 300 0.34 -3.59 7.16
CA PRO A 300 1.33 -3.19 6.16
C PRO A 300 1.50 -1.67 6.01
N ALA A 301 0.41 -0.91 5.99
CA ALA A 301 0.47 0.56 5.90
C ALA A 301 1.31 1.16 7.04
N GLY A 302 1.02 0.76 8.28
CA GLY A 302 1.76 1.19 9.47
C GLY A 302 3.22 0.72 9.50
N MET A 303 3.52 -0.49 9.00
CA MET A 303 4.91 -0.97 8.90
C MET A 303 5.73 -0.14 7.92
N MET A 304 5.15 0.21 6.76
CA MET A 304 5.79 1.07 5.76
C MET A 304 5.86 2.53 6.20
N GLY A 305 5.01 2.95 7.14
CA GLY A 305 4.87 4.34 7.57
C GLY A 305 4.12 5.19 6.54
N VAL A 306 3.13 4.61 5.87
CA VAL A 306 2.27 5.28 4.87
C VAL A 306 0.83 5.37 5.37
N VAL A 307 0.00 6.11 4.64
CA VAL A 307 -1.43 6.27 4.99
C VAL A 307 -2.15 4.93 4.88
N ASP A 308 -3.04 4.63 5.83
CA ASP A 308 -3.99 3.53 5.71
C ASP A 308 -5.20 3.99 4.88
N ALA A 309 -5.45 3.31 3.77
CA ALA A 309 -6.57 3.59 2.85
C ALA A 309 -7.44 2.33 2.63
N PRO A 310 -8.28 1.94 3.62
CA PRO A 310 -9.17 0.78 3.52
C PRO A 310 -10.05 0.72 2.26
N THR A 311 -10.43 1.88 1.71
CA THR A 311 -11.22 2.00 0.48
C THR A 311 -10.56 1.29 -0.72
N SER A 312 -9.22 1.27 -0.77
CA SER A 312 -8.42 0.58 -1.79
C SER A 312 -8.64 -0.93 -1.82
N ALA A 313 -9.16 -1.55 -0.76
CA ALA A 313 -9.49 -2.98 -0.75
C ALA A 313 -10.51 -3.35 -1.85
N SER A 314 -11.38 -2.41 -2.21
CA SER A 314 -12.36 -2.55 -3.31
C SER A 314 -11.70 -2.79 -4.68
N LEU A 315 -10.38 -2.59 -4.79
CA LEU A 315 -9.62 -2.79 -6.02
C LEU A 315 -9.12 -4.22 -6.21
N ILE A 316 -9.20 -5.10 -5.21
CA ILE A 316 -8.58 -6.44 -5.27
C ILE A 316 -9.01 -7.29 -6.48
N ALA A 317 -10.25 -7.14 -6.92
CA ALA A 317 -10.81 -7.82 -8.09
C ALA A 317 -11.07 -6.86 -9.27
N ASN A 318 -10.72 -5.58 -9.14
CA ASN A 318 -10.95 -4.56 -10.16
C ASN A 318 -9.71 -4.43 -11.06
N SER A 319 -9.92 -4.12 -12.35
CA SER A 319 -8.84 -3.87 -13.32
C SER A 319 -7.99 -2.64 -13.03
N ALA A 320 -8.47 -1.71 -12.20
CA ALA A 320 -7.72 -0.54 -11.77
C ALA A 320 -6.49 -0.92 -10.94
N ALA A 321 -6.41 -2.12 -10.36
CA ALA A 321 -5.20 -2.62 -9.73
C ALA A 321 -4.53 -3.73 -10.55
N VAL A 322 -3.20 -3.68 -10.62
CA VAL A 322 -2.35 -4.55 -11.43
C VAL A 322 -1.45 -5.38 -10.51
N ASP A 323 -0.91 -6.49 -10.98
CA ASP A 323 -0.13 -7.39 -10.13
C ASP A 323 1.30 -6.88 -9.90
N LEU A 324 1.74 -6.93 -8.64
CA LEU A 324 3.13 -6.71 -8.24
C LEU A 324 3.62 -7.92 -7.46
N PHE A 325 4.74 -8.50 -7.88
CA PHE A 325 5.29 -9.72 -7.29
C PHE A 325 6.44 -9.37 -6.36
N GLN A 326 6.38 -9.81 -5.11
CA GLN A 326 7.39 -9.56 -4.08
C GLN A 326 7.95 -10.87 -3.52
N PHE A 327 9.24 -10.92 -3.23
CA PHE A 327 9.91 -12.12 -2.73
C PHE A 327 9.88 -12.17 -1.21
N ARG A 328 9.50 -13.32 -0.65
CA ARG A 328 9.44 -13.56 0.81
C ARG A 328 10.59 -14.41 1.35
N ASN A 329 11.42 -14.98 0.47
CA ASN A 329 12.60 -15.77 0.80
C ASN A 329 13.58 -15.80 -0.40
N GLY A 330 14.69 -16.52 -0.26
CA GLY A 330 15.71 -16.68 -1.31
C GLY A 330 16.83 -15.67 -1.20
N ILE A 331 17.10 -14.96 -2.30
CA ILE A 331 18.19 -13.98 -2.42
C ILE A 331 17.88 -12.75 -1.57
N ALA A 332 18.78 -12.41 -0.64
CA ALA A 332 18.67 -11.20 0.18
C ALA A 332 18.87 -9.95 -0.71
N GLY A 333 18.13 -8.88 -0.44
CA GLY A 333 18.19 -7.67 -1.26
C GLY A 333 17.34 -6.52 -0.71
N SER A 334 17.20 -5.47 -1.52
CA SER A 334 16.51 -4.21 -1.14
C SER A 334 14.99 -4.26 -1.26
N GLY A 335 14.40 -5.43 -1.50
CA GLY A 335 12.95 -5.59 -1.61
C GLY A 335 12.22 -5.39 -0.27
N PRO A 336 10.89 -5.20 -0.29
CA PRO A 336 10.13 -4.81 0.91
C PRO A 336 10.24 -5.78 2.10
N LEU A 337 10.52 -7.06 1.83
CA LEU A 337 10.67 -8.11 2.83
C LEU A 337 12.15 -8.50 3.07
N GLY A 338 13.11 -7.70 2.61
CA GLY A 338 14.55 -7.95 2.74
C GLY A 338 15.13 -8.97 1.73
N PHE A 339 14.35 -9.30 0.70
CA PHE A 339 14.76 -10.18 -0.40
C PHE A 339 14.88 -9.41 -1.70
N GLN A 340 15.00 -10.11 -2.82
CA GLN A 340 15.03 -9.50 -4.14
C GLN A 340 13.89 -8.47 -4.33
N PRO A 341 14.17 -7.29 -4.93
CA PRO A 341 13.14 -6.34 -5.30
C PRO A 341 12.05 -6.93 -6.20
N GLY A 342 10.89 -6.29 -6.17
CA GLY A 342 9.70 -6.79 -6.83
C GLY A 342 9.74 -6.66 -8.35
N ILE A 343 8.87 -7.43 -9.00
CA ILE A 343 8.65 -7.40 -10.44
C ILE A 343 7.20 -6.98 -10.68
N ALA A 344 6.99 -5.92 -11.45
CA ALA A 344 5.67 -5.41 -11.78
C ALA A 344 5.10 -6.08 -13.05
N ALA A 345 3.78 -6.28 -13.10
CA ALA A 345 3.12 -6.79 -14.31
C ALA A 345 2.83 -5.70 -15.36
N GLY A 346 3.12 -4.44 -15.05
CA GLY A 346 3.01 -3.29 -15.95
C GLY A 346 3.98 -2.19 -15.52
N ALA A 347 4.29 -1.27 -16.42
CA ALA A 347 5.11 -0.08 -16.17
C ALA A 347 4.62 1.10 -17.02
N PRO A 348 4.97 2.36 -16.69
CA PRO A 348 4.64 3.51 -17.50
C PRO A 348 4.95 3.29 -18.99
N GLY A 349 4.00 3.72 -19.83
CA GLY A 349 4.00 3.46 -21.27
C GLY A 349 3.29 2.15 -21.69
N ASP A 350 3.04 1.23 -20.76
CA ASP A 350 2.26 0.03 -21.03
C ASP A 350 0.75 0.32 -20.89
N ALA A 351 -0.08 -0.26 -21.77
CA ALA A 351 -1.52 -0.05 -21.74
C ALA A 351 -2.21 -0.60 -20.46
N ASN A 352 -1.52 -1.49 -19.75
CA ASN A 352 -1.98 -2.10 -18.51
C ASN A 352 -1.30 -1.50 -17.26
N TYR A 353 -0.72 -0.31 -17.34
CA TYR A 353 -0.14 0.35 -16.17
C TYR A 353 -1.21 0.93 -15.23
N SER A 354 -0.92 0.85 -13.93
CA SER A 354 -1.65 1.47 -12.83
C SER A 354 -0.69 1.73 -11.67
N PRO A 355 -0.87 2.82 -10.87
CA PRO A 355 -0.17 2.99 -9.60
C PRO A 355 -0.68 2.07 -8.48
N MET A 356 -1.81 1.38 -8.68
CA MET A 356 -2.42 0.51 -7.68
C MET A 356 -1.99 -0.94 -7.86
N TRP A 357 -1.42 -1.54 -6.82
CA TRP A 357 -0.83 -2.87 -6.90
C TRP A 357 -1.52 -3.90 -6.03
N ARG A 358 -1.92 -5.01 -6.66
CA ARG A 358 -2.29 -6.26 -5.99
C ARG A 358 -1.02 -7.05 -5.71
N ILE A 359 -0.75 -7.25 -4.43
CA ILE A 359 0.53 -7.85 -4.03
C ILE A 359 0.45 -9.38 -4.11
N PHE A 360 1.34 -9.97 -4.90
CA PHE A 360 1.58 -11.41 -4.94
C PHE A 360 2.92 -11.74 -4.26
N MET A 361 2.93 -12.77 -3.44
CA MET A 361 4.11 -13.29 -2.76
C MET A 361 4.74 -14.41 -3.56
N ILE A 362 6.01 -14.27 -3.88
CA ILE A 362 6.87 -15.32 -4.44
C ILE A 362 7.63 -15.98 -3.29
N GLY A 363 7.52 -17.30 -3.17
CA GLY A 363 8.38 -18.12 -2.32
C GLY A 363 9.15 -19.14 -3.14
N TRP A 364 10.47 -19.18 -3.01
CA TRP A 364 11.30 -20.29 -3.43
C TRP A 364 10.96 -21.55 -2.64
N GLU A 365 10.74 -22.66 -3.34
CA GLU A 365 10.55 -23.97 -2.72
C GLU A 365 11.86 -24.49 -2.10
N ASP A 366 12.99 -24.17 -2.74
CA ASP A 366 14.34 -24.38 -2.22
C ASP A 366 15.13 -23.05 -2.28
N PRO A 367 15.20 -22.31 -1.16
CA PRO A 367 15.89 -21.01 -1.10
C PRO A 367 17.39 -21.07 -1.41
N GLU A 368 18.07 -22.21 -1.23
CA GLU A 368 19.50 -22.35 -1.52
C GLU A 368 19.78 -22.34 -3.02
N ASN A 369 18.77 -22.70 -3.82
CA ASN A 369 18.82 -22.72 -5.28
C ASN A 369 18.16 -21.48 -5.92
N ALA A 370 17.91 -20.44 -5.13
CA ALA A 370 17.31 -19.21 -5.61
C ALA A 370 18.20 -18.56 -6.69
N ALA A 371 17.54 -18.06 -7.75
CA ALA A 371 18.17 -17.31 -8.83
C ALA A 371 17.52 -15.94 -8.95
N VAL A 372 18.22 -14.96 -9.55
CA VAL A 372 17.60 -13.66 -9.81
C VAL A 372 16.54 -13.83 -10.91
N LEU A 373 15.31 -13.40 -10.63
CA LEU A 373 14.25 -13.30 -11.66
C LEU A 373 14.09 -11.83 -12.03
N GLU A 374 14.04 -11.48 -13.31
CA GLU A 374 13.98 -10.07 -13.72
C GLU A 374 12.68 -9.74 -14.47
N THR A 375 11.99 -10.74 -14.97
CA THR A 375 10.81 -10.57 -15.82
C THR A 375 9.61 -11.35 -15.33
N LYS A 376 8.41 -10.97 -15.81
CA LYS A 376 7.19 -11.76 -15.58
C LYS A 376 7.28 -13.16 -16.21
N ALA A 377 8.00 -13.28 -17.34
CA ALA A 377 8.21 -14.56 -18.00
C ALA A 377 9.07 -15.52 -17.14
N ASP A 378 10.04 -14.99 -16.39
CA ASP A 378 10.84 -15.79 -15.45
C ASP A 378 9.96 -16.35 -14.34
N ILE A 379 9.07 -15.53 -13.75
CA ILE A 379 8.12 -15.97 -12.72
C ILE A 379 7.26 -17.11 -13.27
N ASP A 380 6.67 -16.94 -14.46
CA ASP A 380 5.80 -17.95 -15.06
C ASP A 380 6.53 -19.27 -15.33
N ALA A 381 7.74 -19.19 -15.87
CA ALA A 381 8.56 -20.37 -16.15
C ALA A 381 8.95 -21.12 -14.87
N TYR A 382 9.38 -20.40 -13.83
CA TYR A 382 9.80 -21.00 -12.56
C TYR A 382 8.61 -21.55 -11.77
N GLN A 383 7.45 -20.90 -11.83
CA GLN A 383 6.22 -21.40 -11.23
C GLN A 383 5.75 -22.68 -11.95
N GLN A 384 5.77 -22.70 -13.28
CA GLN A 384 5.41 -23.89 -14.07
C GLN A 384 6.35 -25.08 -13.81
N ALA A 385 7.63 -24.80 -13.57
CA ALA A 385 8.62 -25.79 -13.18
C ALA A 385 8.49 -26.27 -11.72
N GLY A 386 7.64 -25.65 -10.91
CA GLY A 386 7.48 -25.96 -9.49
C GLY A 386 8.67 -25.54 -8.62
N LEU A 387 9.45 -24.55 -9.06
CA LEU A 387 10.60 -24.01 -8.34
C LEU A 387 10.21 -22.89 -7.36
N ILE A 388 9.11 -22.21 -7.65
CA ILE A 388 8.54 -21.17 -6.80
C ILE A 388 7.03 -21.36 -6.66
N SER A 389 6.50 -20.94 -5.51
CA SER A 389 5.08 -20.70 -5.27
C SER A 389 4.78 -19.21 -5.44
N VAL A 390 3.62 -18.91 -6.03
CA VAL A 390 3.10 -17.55 -6.19
C VAL A 390 1.68 -17.51 -5.66
N GLY A 391 1.40 -16.61 -4.72
CA GLY A 391 0.08 -16.50 -4.09
C GLY A 391 -0.27 -15.06 -3.74
N LEU A 392 -1.56 -14.73 -3.80
CA LEU A 392 -2.05 -13.41 -3.42
C LEU A 392 -1.76 -13.15 -1.93
N ALA A 393 -1.17 -12.00 -1.61
CA ALA A 393 -0.89 -11.61 -0.23
C ALA A 393 -2.20 -11.30 0.51
N ARG A 394 -2.37 -11.93 1.67
CA ARG A 394 -3.52 -11.75 2.58
C ARG A 394 -3.04 -11.50 4.02
N PRO A 395 -2.35 -10.39 4.29
CA PRO A 395 -1.90 -10.06 5.65
C PRO A 395 -3.12 -9.98 6.57
N MET A 396 -3.12 -10.78 7.64
CA MET A 396 -4.26 -10.90 8.55
C MET A 396 -5.59 -11.21 7.82
N ASP A 397 -5.54 -12.07 6.80
CA ASP A 397 -6.69 -12.48 5.98
C ASP A 397 -7.42 -11.32 5.25
N SER A 398 -6.77 -10.15 5.13
CA SER A 398 -7.36 -8.95 4.53
C SER A 398 -6.84 -8.71 3.10
N ASP A 399 -7.60 -7.96 2.30
CA ASP A 399 -7.16 -7.54 0.95
C ASP A 399 -5.94 -6.63 1.06
N HIS A 400 -4.89 -6.93 0.28
CA HIS A 400 -3.66 -6.15 0.27
C HIS A 400 -3.52 -5.38 -1.05
N ILE A 401 -3.70 -4.08 -0.97
CA ILE A 401 -3.49 -3.14 -2.08
C ILE A 401 -2.52 -2.08 -1.61
N VAL A 402 -1.58 -1.72 -2.48
CA VAL A 402 -0.61 -0.66 -2.22
C VAL A 402 -0.62 0.34 -3.36
N ASN A 403 -0.74 1.62 -3.04
CA ASN A 403 -0.54 2.71 -3.99
C ASN A 403 0.96 3.00 -4.08
N CYS A 404 1.58 2.53 -5.17
CA CYS A 404 2.99 2.76 -5.47
C CYS A 404 3.15 3.33 -6.88
N PRO A 405 2.93 4.64 -7.08
CA PRO A 405 3.12 5.23 -8.39
C PRO A 405 4.57 5.11 -8.84
N PHE A 406 4.77 4.77 -10.11
CA PHE A 406 6.11 4.73 -10.70
C PHE A 406 6.49 6.14 -11.15
N ILE A 407 7.74 6.49 -10.94
CA ILE A 407 8.27 7.84 -11.16
C ILE A 407 9.66 7.78 -11.77
N ASP A 408 10.09 8.86 -12.41
CA ASP A 408 11.50 9.10 -12.68
C ASP A 408 12.09 9.99 -11.59
N PRO A 409 12.99 9.49 -10.72
CA PRO A 409 13.61 10.30 -9.67
C PRO A 409 14.71 11.24 -10.21
N PHE A 410 15.00 11.23 -11.51
CA PHE A 410 16.10 11.98 -12.13
C PHE A 410 15.64 13.04 -13.14
N GLN A 411 14.34 13.32 -13.22
CA GLN A 411 13.75 14.25 -14.18
C GLN A 411 14.08 15.72 -13.91
#